data_AF-A0ABD5NGK2-F1
#
_entry.id   AF-A0ABD5NGK2-F1
#
_cell.length_a   1.000
_cell.length_b   1.000
_cell.length_c   1.000
_cell.angle_alpha   90.00
_cell.angle_beta   90.00
_cell.angle_gamma   90.00
#
_symmetry.space_group_name_H-M   'P 1'
#
loop_
_entity.id
_entity.type
_entity.pdbx_description
1 polymer ?
#
loop_
_entity_poly.entity_id
_entity_poly.type
_entity_poly.pdbx_seq_one_letter_code
_entity_poly.pdbx_strand_id
1 'polypeptide(L)'
;MTRVRVRGIYATALTRRLLDAGHDVVAASPPIQRRFDADLPEAEPDADVWMTDDRQGVGVAAPTDAADALADLLSDLGRDTFVWRDDTPRGAVFDGVVDRTVGGGAILDLGDGREAYLPFDAVDAHVTEGDAYRVQIREPSAPWERDRAVATADFEVKGALASLDRGVDALVSGAATDRDALARTTELLDPDVPDDWGVYWHYGASEADTSALGDSVDALADRARDLDAALADADGDDPGLVAAPADTLWAWFGRETRSELDDLRREVTATMPGHHRVKAGSASASDAVDFAESLGATPDEFAFGAVTDQFGPAAGDTVALHHGKPDGRLVTLGRGEVTDRNVEKGRVSVEREMTGGGTYDALGVDREAGDTATTRFTEGNWWYPTVYRSADGDRKGTYLNVCTPVEVFPDAVRYVDLHVDVIKHADGTVEIVDEDELRDCVDDGTVSEELAEQALSVAERVKSAVEN
;
A
#
# COMPACT_ATOMS: atom_id res chain seq x y z
N MET A 1 24.18 -4.73 -4.35
CA MET A 1 23.43 -4.78 -5.61
C MET A 1 22.38 -5.85 -5.42
N THR A 2 21.12 -5.51 -5.65
CA THR A 2 19.96 -6.36 -5.32
C THR A 2 19.21 -6.64 -6.61
N ARG A 3 18.81 -7.89 -6.86
CA ARG A 3 17.91 -8.24 -7.96
C ARG A 3 16.48 -8.03 -7.53
N VAL A 4 15.76 -7.15 -8.21
CA VAL A 4 14.42 -6.71 -7.82
C VAL A 4 13.43 -7.06 -8.92
N ARG A 5 12.35 -7.74 -8.55
CA ARG A 5 11.19 -7.91 -9.43
C ARG A 5 10.15 -6.85 -9.07
N VAL A 6 9.59 -6.18 -10.08
CA VAL A 6 8.54 -5.17 -9.87
C VAL A 6 7.27 -5.52 -10.66
N ARG A 7 6.11 -5.34 -10.02
CA ARG A 7 4.78 -5.57 -10.60
C ARG A 7 3.80 -4.43 -10.28
N GLY A 8 2.79 -4.28 -11.14
CA GLY A 8 1.73 -3.29 -10.99
C GLY A 8 1.93 -2.00 -11.78
N ILE A 9 1.08 -1.00 -11.52
CA ILE A 9 1.02 0.24 -12.32
C ILE A 9 2.29 1.09 -12.20
N TYR A 10 2.98 1.01 -11.07
CA TYR A 10 4.20 1.75 -10.77
C TYR A 10 5.47 1.13 -11.39
N ALA A 11 5.36 -0.06 -11.99
CA ALA A 11 6.52 -0.87 -12.36
C ALA A 11 7.48 -0.19 -13.34
N THR A 12 6.98 0.63 -14.28
CA THR A 12 7.88 1.33 -15.23
C THR A 12 8.71 2.41 -14.52
N ALA A 13 8.08 3.22 -13.68
CA ALA A 13 8.77 4.28 -12.93
C ALA A 13 9.76 3.71 -11.91
N LEU A 14 9.35 2.69 -11.16
CA LEU A 14 10.22 2.03 -10.19
C LEU A 14 11.37 1.28 -10.87
N THR A 15 11.15 0.66 -12.03
CA THR A 15 12.26 0.07 -12.82
C THR A 15 13.29 1.13 -13.18
N ARG A 16 12.86 2.31 -13.65
CA ARG A 16 13.76 3.43 -13.96
C ARG A 16 14.60 3.84 -12.74
N ARG A 17 13.93 4.04 -11.59
CA ARG A 17 14.58 4.44 -10.32
C ARG A 17 15.57 3.40 -9.81
N LEU A 18 15.20 2.12 -9.85
CA LEU A 18 16.06 1.02 -9.41
C LEU A 18 17.32 0.90 -10.26
N LEU A 19 17.20 1.04 -11.58
CA LEU A 19 18.34 1.03 -12.49
C LEU A 19 19.28 2.23 -12.24
N ASP A 20 18.74 3.42 -11.96
CA ASP A 20 19.56 4.59 -11.58
C ASP A 20 20.34 4.40 -10.29
N ALA A 21 19.75 3.70 -9.32
CA ALA A 21 20.38 3.36 -8.06
C ALA A 21 21.34 2.16 -8.17
N GLY A 22 21.49 1.56 -9.35
CA GLY A 22 22.42 0.46 -9.61
C GLY A 22 21.93 -0.90 -9.12
N HIS A 23 20.62 -1.09 -8.95
CA HIS A 23 20.00 -2.40 -8.74
C HIS A 23 19.71 -3.08 -10.08
N ASP A 24 19.67 -4.42 -10.08
CA ASP A 24 19.26 -5.20 -11.24
C ASP A 24 17.76 -5.41 -11.20
N VAL A 25 17.07 -5.16 -12.32
CA VAL A 25 15.65 -5.48 -12.43
C VAL A 25 15.50 -6.78 -13.22
N VAL A 26 14.88 -7.78 -12.58
CA VAL A 26 14.76 -9.14 -13.12
C VAL A 26 13.31 -9.57 -13.27
N ALA A 27 13.09 -10.61 -14.08
CA ALA A 27 11.79 -11.17 -14.40
C ALA A 27 10.78 -10.07 -14.79
N ALA A 28 11.20 -9.12 -15.63
CA ALA A 28 10.36 -7.98 -16.00
C ALA A 28 9.20 -8.45 -16.90
N SER A 29 8.01 -7.83 -16.76
CA SER A 29 6.89 -8.20 -17.64
C SER A 29 7.16 -7.79 -19.10
N PRO A 30 6.54 -8.44 -20.11
CA PRO A 30 6.81 -8.12 -21.51
C PRO A 30 6.62 -6.63 -21.89
N PRO A 31 5.64 -5.88 -21.34
CA PRO A 31 5.58 -4.43 -21.54
C PRO A 31 6.78 -3.66 -20.99
N ILE A 32 7.35 -4.09 -19.87
CA ILE A 32 8.54 -3.45 -19.28
C ILE A 32 9.78 -3.78 -20.13
N GLN A 33 9.98 -5.05 -20.50
CA GLN A 33 11.08 -5.45 -21.38
C GLN A 33 11.11 -4.65 -22.69
N ARG A 34 9.95 -4.35 -23.31
CA ARG A 34 9.88 -3.55 -24.54
C ARG A 34 10.20 -2.06 -24.36
N ARG A 35 10.07 -1.52 -23.14
CA ARG A 35 10.23 -0.09 -22.86
C ARG A 35 11.67 0.29 -22.54
N PHE A 36 12.45 -0.64 -22.01
CA PHE A 36 13.82 -0.39 -21.59
C PHE A 36 14.82 -0.98 -22.59
N ASP A 37 15.83 -0.19 -22.94
CA ASP A 37 17.02 -0.67 -23.63
C ASP A 37 18.06 -1.13 -22.59
N ALA A 38 17.63 -2.00 -21.69
CA ALA A 38 18.42 -2.57 -20.60
C ALA A 38 18.26 -4.09 -20.60
N ASP A 39 19.28 -4.79 -20.12
CA ASP A 39 19.19 -6.23 -19.88
C ASP A 39 18.34 -6.47 -18.62
N LEU A 40 17.18 -7.09 -18.81
CA LEU A 40 16.20 -7.38 -17.75
C LEU A 40 15.99 -8.90 -17.69
N PRO A 41 16.96 -9.66 -17.19
CA PRO A 41 16.98 -11.12 -17.35
C PRO A 41 15.84 -11.80 -16.59
N GLU A 42 15.39 -12.94 -17.10
CA GLU A 42 14.51 -13.86 -16.37
C GLU A 42 15.35 -14.57 -15.31
N ALA A 43 15.40 -14.01 -14.10
CA ALA A 43 16.17 -14.54 -12.98
C ALA A 43 15.38 -14.43 -11.67
N GLU A 44 15.74 -15.26 -10.69
CA GLU A 44 15.14 -15.23 -9.36
C GLU A 44 15.50 -13.93 -8.63
N PRO A 45 14.51 -13.15 -8.16
CA PRO A 45 14.78 -11.93 -7.42
C PRO A 45 15.24 -12.20 -5.98
N ASP A 46 16.01 -11.25 -5.47
CA ASP A 46 16.29 -11.12 -4.04
C ASP A 46 15.17 -10.32 -3.35
N ALA A 47 14.52 -9.40 -4.06
CA ALA A 47 13.42 -8.59 -3.56
C ALA A 47 12.22 -8.56 -4.52
N ASP A 48 11.02 -8.65 -3.97
CA ASP A 48 9.76 -8.58 -4.71
C ASP A 48 9.00 -7.29 -4.35
N VAL A 49 8.66 -6.48 -5.34
CA VAL A 49 7.87 -5.26 -5.18
C VAL A 49 6.54 -5.42 -5.91
N TRP A 50 5.45 -5.38 -5.17
CA TRP A 50 4.08 -5.51 -5.70
C TRP A 50 3.24 -4.29 -5.36
N MET A 51 2.25 -4.00 -6.20
CA MET A 51 1.27 -2.94 -5.94
C MET A 51 0.26 -3.40 -4.90
N THR A 52 -0.14 -2.51 -3.99
CA THR A 52 -1.22 -2.78 -3.03
C THR A 52 -2.57 -2.94 -3.75
N ASP A 53 -3.50 -3.67 -3.14
CA ASP A 53 -4.81 -3.95 -3.75
C ASP A 53 -5.64 -2.68 -3.98
N ASP A 54 -5.51 -1.72 -3.06
CA ASP A 54 -6.11 -0.40 -3.18
C ASP A 54 -5.35 0.56 -4.12
N ARG A 55 -4.25 0.08 -4.73
CA ARG A 55 -3.38 0.77 -5.70
C ARG A 55 -2.72 2.03 -5.17
N GLN A 56 -2.76 2.29 -3.87
CA GLN A 56 -2.23 3.54 -3.34
C GLN A 56 -0.71 3.54 -3.16
N GLY A 57 -0.10 2.35 -3.16
CA GLY A 57 1.31 2.18 -2.89
C GLY A 57 1.86 0.85 -3.38
N VAL A 58 2.96 0.44 -2.75
CA VAL A 58 3.61 -0.86 -2.99
C VAL A 58 3.95 -1.56 -1.68
N GLY A 59 3.90 -2.88 -1.70
CA GLY A 59 4.58 -3.73 -0.73
C GLY A 59 5.93 -4.20 -1.28
N VAL A 60 6.90 -4.40 -0.39
CA VAL A 60 8.22 -4.95 -0.69
C VAL A 60 8.47 -6.14 0.23
N ALA A 61 8.97 -7.24 -0.30
CA ALA A 61 9.49 -8.36 0.48
C ALA A 61 10.94 -8.58 0.07
N ALA A 62 11.87 -8.48 1.03
CA ALA A 62 13.30 -8.57 0.77
C ALA A 62 14.08 -8.99 2.02
N PRO A 63 15.27 -9.58 1.89
CA PRO A 63 16.22 -9.71 3.00
C PRO A 63 16.53 -8.33 3.61
N THR A 64 16.81 -8.28 4.92
CA THR A 64 16.94 -7.04 5.69
C THR A 64 17.82 -5.96 5.05
N ASP A 65 19.05 -6.29 4.64
CA ASP A 65 19.95 -5.32 4.00
C ASP A 65 19.37 -4.73 2.69
N ALA A 66 18.62 -5.54 1.94
CA ALA A 66 17.96 -5.12 0.73
C ALA A 66 16.67 -4.33 1.01
N ALA A 67 15.93 -4.70 2.05
CA ALA A 67 14.76 -3.96 2.52
C ALA A 67 15.18 -2.54 2.92
N ASP A 68 16.23 -2.39 3.74
CA ASP A 68 16.73 -1.09 4.19
C ASP A 68 17.10 -0.18 3.02
N ALA A 69 17.85 -0.70 2.04
CA ALA A 69 18.20 0.06 0.84
C ALA A 69 16.98 0.44 -0.01
N LEU A 70 15.97 -0.42 -0.09
CA LEU A 70 14.74 -0.15 -0.82
C LEU A 70 13.83 0.84 -0.06
N ALA A 71 13.83 0.81 1.27
CA ALA A 71 13.11 1.77 2.10
C ALA A 71 13.61 3.19 1.84
N ASP A 72 14.94 3.40 1.89
CA ASP A 72 15.57 4.69 1.60
C ASP A 72 15.23 5.16 0.17
N LEU A 73 15.38 4.27 -0.82
CA LEU A 73 15.10 4.58 -2.21
C LEU A 73 13.64 5.00 -2.45
N LEU A 74 12.70 4.36 -1.77
CA LEU A 74 11.26 4.65 -1.86
C LEU A 74 10.92 5.95 -1.13
N SER A 75 11.41 6.14 0.10
CA SER A 75 11.19 7.39 0.86
C SER A 75 11.72 8.63 0.11
N ASP A 76 12.79 8.47 -0.67
CA ASP A 76 13.36 9.54 -1.50
C ASP A 76 12.55 9.88 -2.78
N LEU A 77 11.47 9.14 -3.09
CA LEU A 77 10.67 9.40 -4.30
C LEU A 77 9.90 10.73 -4.22
N GLY A 78 9.51 11.14 -3.02
CA GLY A 78 8.79 12.38 -2.80
C GLY A 78 8.46 12.56 -1.33
N ARG A 79 8.38 13.82 -0.88
CA ARG A 79 8.17 14.16 0.54
C ARG A 79 6.84 13.66 1.14
N ASP A 80 5.88 13.28 0.30
CA ASP A 80 4.62 12.67 0.70
C ASP A 80 4.60 11.13 0.47
N THR A 81 5.78 10.51 0.38
CA THR A 81 5.96 9.07 0.54
C THR A 81 6.11 8.73 2.01
N PHE A 82 5.38 7.71 2.45
CA PHE A 82 5.52 7.16 3.79
C PHE A 82 5.86 5.68 3.67
N VAL A 83 6.87 5.22 4.43
CA VAL A 83 7.35 3.84 4.40
C VAL A 83 7.31 3.25 5.80
N TRP A 84 6.68 2.08 5.95
CA TRP A 84 6.55 1.38 7.23
C TRP A 84 7.09 -0.05 7.10
N ARG A 85 7.68 -0.57 8.18
CA ARG A 85 8.00 -2.00 8.32
C ARG A 85 6.77 -2.74 8.86
N ASP A 86 6.53 -3.94 8.34
CA ASP A 86 5.44 -4.82 8.78
C ASP A 86 5.91 -5.74 9.92
N ASP A 87 5.12 -5.87 10.97
CA ASP A 87 5.41 -6.74 12.13
C ASP A 87 5.04 -8.22 11.90
N THR A 88 4.36 -8.52 10.80
CA THR A 88 3.94 -9.82 10.29
C THR A 88 4.40 -10.03 8.84
N PRO A 89 5.72 -10.01 8.57
CA PRO A 89 6.21 -9.95 7.20
C PRO A 89 5.88 -11.21 6.38
N ARG A 90 5.79 -11.04 5.06
CA ARG A 90 5.50 -12.11 4.12
C ARG A 90 6.49 -13.27 4.27
N GLY A 91 5.97 -14.47 4.44
CA GLY A 91 6.74 -15.69 4.58
C GLY A 91 7.28 -15.94 5.99
N ALA A 92 7.08 -15.01 6.93
CA ALA A 92 7.41 -15.25 8.33
C ALA A 92 6.55 -16.35 8.93
N VAL A 93 7.15 -17.12 9.81
CA VAL A 93 6.51 -18.20 10.56
C VAL A 93 6.35 -17.79 12.01
N PHE A 94 5.16 -18.03 12.54
CA PHE A 94 4.81 -17.80 13.92
C PHE A 94 4.24 -19.07 14.53
N ASP A 95 4.53 -19.28 15.81
CA ASP A 95 3.64 -20.05 16.67
C ASP A 95 2.52 -19.12 17.11
N GLY A 96 1.28 -19.53 16.90
CA GLY A 96 0.10 -18.72 17.19
C GLY A 96 -0.96 -19.53 17.92
N VAL A 97 -1.73 -18.86 18.78
CA VAL A 97 -2.84 -19.47 19.52
C VAL A 97 -4.14 -18.85 19.05
N VAL A 98 -5.16 -19.68 18.81
CA VAL A 98 -6.49 -19.20 18.43
C VAL A 98 -7.10 -18.42 19.59
N ASP A 99 -7.19 -17.10 19.44
CA ASP A 99 -7.88 -16.24 20.39
C ASP A 99 -9.40 -16.40 20.25
N ARG A 100 -9.91 -16.33 19.01
CA ARG A 100 -11.34 -16.38 18.72
C ARG A 100 -11.63 -16.90 17.31
N THR A 101 -12.81 -17.50 17.13
CA THR A 101 -13.31 -17.86 15.80
C THR A 101 -14.19 -16.76 15.20
N VAL A 102 -14.12 -16.61 13.87
CA VAL A 102 -14.92 -15.65 13.11
C VAL A 102 -15.56 -16.35 11.90
N GLY A 103 -16.38 -15.63 11.13
CA GLY A 103 -16.99 -16.19 9.94
C GLY A 103 -15.94 -16.58 8.90
N GLY A 104 -15.72 -17.88 8.71
CA GLY A 104 -14.82 -18.43 7.68
C GLY A 104 -13.40 -18.77 8.14
N GLY A 105 -13.04 -18.47 9.39
CA GLY A 105 -11.69 -18.73 9.91
C GLY A 105 -11.55 -18.38 11.39
N ALA A 106 -10.31 -18.24 11.84
CA ALA A 106 -9.93 -17.92 13.21
C ALA A 106 -8.98 -16.72 13.25
N ILE A 107 -8.95 -16.02 14.38
CA ILE A 107 -7.95 -15.00 14.68
C ILE A 107 -6.91 -15.62 15.61
N LEU A 108 -5.66 -15.58 15.20
CA LEU A 108 -4.51 -16.04 15.97
C LEU A 108 -3.87 -14.85 16.70
N ASP A 109 -3.54 -15.05 17.97
CA ASP A 109 -2.55 -14.25 18.69
C ASP A 109 -1.16 -14.80 18.34
N LEU A 110 -0.30 -13.94 17.77
CA LEU A 110 1.08 -14.28 17.38
C LEU A 110 2.13 -13.73 18.38
N GLY A 111 1.68 -13.25 19.54
CA GLY A 111 2.52 -12.61 20.54
C GLY A 111 2.86 -11.16 20.19
N ASP A 112 3.27 -10.39 21.20
CA ASP A 112 3.61 -8.95 21.10
C ASP A 112 2.49 -8.08 20.50
N GLY A 113 1.23 -8.49 20.65
CA GLY A 113 0.07 -7.77 20.12
C GLY A 113 -0.17 -7.94 18.62
N ARG A 114 0.58 -8.84 17.96
CA ARG A 114 0.37 -9.20 16.55
C ARG A 114 -0.80 -10.18 16.43
N GLU A 115 -1.65 -9.97 15.43
CA GLU A 115 -2.75 -10.86 15.09
C GLU A 115 -2.68 -11.29 13.62
N ALA A 116 -3.10 -12.52 13.31
CA ALA A 116 -3.32 -12.96 11.93
C ALA A 116 -4.66 -13.69 11.79
N TYR A 117 -5.20 -13.71 10.57
CA TYR A 117 -6.38 -14.46 10.20
C TYR A 117 -5.97 -15.82 9.61
N LEU A 118 -6.47 -16.92 10.18
CA LEU A 118 -6.30 -18.28 9.68
C LEU A 118 -7.61 -18.76 9.05
N PRO A 119 -7.70 -18.90 7.72
CA PRO A 119 -8.85 -19.51 7.06
C PRO A 119 -9.07 -20.96 7.52
N PHE A 120 -10.33 -21.40 7.67
CA PHE A 120 -10.60 -22.79 8.11
C PHE A 120 -10.18 -23.85 7.10
N ASP A 121 -10.04 -23.52 5.82
CA ASP A 121 -9.56 -24.41 4.77
C ASP A 121 -8.03 -24.48 4.69
N ALA A 122 -7.31 -23.65 5.46
CA ALA A 122 -5.86 -23.69 5.57
C ALA A 122 -5.36 -24.71 6.61
N VAL A 123 -6.28 -25.45 7.25
CA VAL A 123 -5.99 -26.53 8.21
C VAL A 123 -7.00 -27.66 8.06
N ASP A 124 -6.53 -28.91 8.07
CA ASP A 124 -7.40 -30.09 7.95
C ASP A 124 -8.23 -30.36 9.21
N ALA A 125 -7.76 -29.85 10.36
CA ALA A 125 -8.37 -30.08 11.66
C ALA A 125 -9.49 -29.07 11.97
N HIS A 126 -10.42 -29.47 12.84
CA HIS A 126 -11.41 -28.53 13.35
C HIS A 126 -10.75 -27.54 14.32
N VAL A 127 -10.86 -26.25 14.00
CA VAL A 127 -10.25 -25.15 14.76
C VAL A 127 -11.13 -24.70 15.91
N THR A 128 -10.57 -24.67 17.12
CA THR A 128 -11.22 -24.23 18.36
C THR A 128 -10.39 -23.16 19.06
N GLU A 129 -11.02 -22.32 19.88
CA GLU A 129 -10.32 -21.36 20.75
C GLU A 129 -9.34 -22.07 21.69
N GLY A 130 -8.12 -21.52 21.78
CA GLY A 130 -7.01 -22.07 22.54
C GLY A 130 -6.15 -23.10 21.79
N ASP A 131 -6.51 -23.49 20.56
CA ASP A 131 -5.67 -24.35 19.75
C ASP A 131 -4.40 -23.61 19.31
N ALA A 132 -3.25 -24.28 19.38
CA ALA A 132 -1.97 -23.75 18.92
C ALA A 132 -1.66 -24.27 17.51
N TYR A 133 -1.25 -23.36 16.63
CA TYR A 133 -0.84 -23.66 15.27
C TYR A 133 0.47 -22.94 14.95
N ARG A 134 1.40 -23.66 14.34
CA ARG A 134 2.50 -23.06 13.63
C ARG A 134 2.04 -22.66 12.25
N VAL A 135 2.16 -21.39 11.91
CA VAL A 135 1.61 -20.83 10.68
C VAL A 135 2.60 -19.92 9.98
N GLN A 136 2.55 -19.91 8.65
CA GLN A 136 3.27 -18.96 7.81
C GLN A 136 2.34 -17.82 7.37
N ILE A 137 2.84 -16.59 7.38
CA ILE A 137 2.14 -15.43 6.80
C ILE A 137 2.23 -15.50 5.28
N ARG A 138 1.09 -15.78 4.64
CA ARG A 138 0.99 -15.88 3.17
C ARG A 138 0.80 -14.52 2.52
N GLU A 139 -0.04 -13.70 3.13
CA GLU A 139 -0.46 -12.37 2.65
C GLU A 139 -0.37 -11.39 3.82
N PRO A 140 0.69 -10.57 3.93
CA PRO A 140 0.73 -9.48 4.90
C PRO A 140 -0.30 -8.41 4.55
N SER A 141 -0.61 -7.50 5.48
CA SER A 141 -1.59 -6.42 5.26
C SER A 141 -0.96 -5.06 5.54
N ALA A 142 -1.22 -4.10 4.66
CA ALA A 142 -0.69 -2.74 4.83
C ALA A 142 -1.32 -2.06 6.06
N PRO A 143 -0.60 -1.19 6.78
CA PRO A 143 -1.10 -0.59 8.03
C PRO A 143 -2.33 0.30 7.87
N TRP A 144 -2.62 0.76 6.64
CA TRP A 144 -3.82 1.54 6.31
C TRP A 144 -5.01 0.67 5.92
N GLU A 145 -4.82 -0.64 5.77
CA GLU A 145 -5.91 -1.60 5.58
C GLU A 145 -6.48 -1.98 6.96
N ARG A 146 -7.75 -2.40 6.97
CA ARG A 146 -8.40 -2.87 8.21
C ARG A 146 -8.29 -4.38 8.39
N ASP A 147 -7.63 -5.02 7.44
CA ASP A 147 -7.52 -6.46 7.38
C ASP A 147 -6.31 -6.91 8.21
N ARG A 148 -6.29 -8.20 8.54
CA ARG A 148 -5.16 -8.84 9.21
C ARG A 148 -4.34 -9.56 8.16
N ALA A 149 -3.07 -9.77 8.45
CA ALA A 149 -2.26 -10.70 7.69
C ALA A 149 -2.95 -12.08 7.64
N VAL A 150 -2.94 -12.72 6.48
CA VAL A 150 -3.52 -14.05 6.27
C VAL A 150 -2.45 -15.11 6.47
N ALA A 151 -2.72 -16.02 7.39
CA ALA A 151 -1.85 -17.12 7.78
C ALA A 151 -2.31 -18.44 7.16
N THR A 152 -1.38 -19.39 7.06
CA THR A 152 -1.62 -20.76 6.58
C THR A 152 -0.76 -21.75 7.35
N ALA A 153 -1.22 -22.99 7.54
CA ALA A 153 -0.40 -24.07 8.12
C ALA A 153 0.45 -24.79 7.06
N ASP A 154 0.18 -24.56 5.77
CA ASP A 154 1.01 -25.04 4.67
C ASP A 154 2.19 -24.09 4.43
N PHE A 155 3.42 -24.62 4.47
CA PHE A 155 4.64 -23.83 4.30
C PHE A 155 5.09 -23.81 2.83
N GLU A 156 5.47 -22.62 2.35
CA GLU A 156 5.96 -22.39 0.99
C GLU A 156 7.18 -21.46 1.01
N VAL A 157 8.12 -21.70 0.09
CA VAL A 157 9.14 -20.71 -0.28
C VAL A 157 8.79 -20.17 -1.66
N LYS A 158 8.37 -18.90 -1.70
CA LYS A 158 7.96 -18.23 -2.94
C LYS A 158 9.16 -17.69 -3.72
N GLY A 159 9.10 -17.85 -5.03
CA GLY A 159 10.01 -17.21 -5.98
C GLY A 159 9.31 -16.60 -7.18
N ALA A 160 10.09 -16.15 -8.16
CA ALA A 160 9.55 -15.52 -9.36
C ALA A 160 9.21 -16.49 -10.48
N LEU A 161 10.09 -17.47 -10.69
CA LEU A 161 9.93 -18.48 -11.73
C LEU A 161 9.29 -19.75 -11.16
N ALA A 162 9.59 -20.07 -9.90
CA ALA A 162 9.03 -21.20 -9.17
C ALA A 162 8.72 -20.84 -7.71
N SER A 163 7.98 -21.71 -7.04
CA SER A 163 7.92 -21.83 -5.59
C SER A 163 8.31 -23.26 -5.20
N LEU A 164 8.69 -23.46 -3.94
CA LEU A 164 8.72 -24.79 -3.33
C LEU A 164 7.59 -24.89 -2.31
N ASP A 165 6.78 -25.95 -2.41
CA ASP A 165 5.71 -26.27 -1.46
C ASP A 165 6.17 -27.42 -0.56
N ARG A 166 6.02 -27.26 0.77
CA ARG A 166 6.32 -28.33 1.74
C ARG A 166 5.16 -29.31 1.87
N GLY A 167 5.45 -30.55 2.29
CA GLY A 167 4.45 -31.60 2.48
C GLY A 167 4.13 -32.36 1.19
N VAL A 168 4.98 -32.23 0.17
CA VAL A 168 4.74 -32.77 -1.16
C VAL A 168 5.67 -33.95 -1.42
N ASP A 169 5.09 -35.16 -1.51
CA ASP A 169 5.80 -36.40 -1.89
C ASP A 169 5.92 -36.53 -3.43
N ALA A 170 6.44 -35.48 -4.07
CA ALA A 170 6.73 -35.42 -5.51
C ALA A 170 7.69 -34.28 -5.84
N LEU A 171 8.62 -34.50 -6.76
CA LEU A 171 9.56 -33.47 -7.23
C LEU A 171 8.86 -32.22 -7.81
N VAL A 172 7.67 -32.39 -8.39
CA VAL A 172 6.87 -31.30 -8.96
C VAL A 172 5.47 -31.30 -8.35
N SER A 173 5.20 -30.30 -7.52
CA SER A 173 3.88 -30.07 -6.92
C SER A 173 2.87 -29.60 -7.97
N GLY A 174 3.30 -28.75 -8.92
CA GLY A 174 2.43 -28.21 -9.95
C GLY A 174 3.11 -27.28 -10.96
N ALA A 175 2.30 -26.71 -11.85
CA ALA A 175 2.72 -25.65 -12.74
C ALA A 175 1.52 -24.80 -13.17
N ALA A 176 1.74 -23.50 -13.32
CA ALA A 176 0.75 -22.55 -13.81
C ALA A 176 0.45 -22.71 -15.32
N THR A 177 1.42 -23.18 -16.10
CA THR A 177 1.27 -23.51 -17.52
C THR A 177 2.10 -24.74 -17.89
N ASP A 178 1.71 -25.45 -18.96
CA ASP A 178 2.48 -26.55 -19.57
C ASP A 178 3.15 -27.54 -18.59
N ARG A 179 2.37 -28.01 -17.61
CA ARG A 179 2.84 -28.88 -16.50
C ARG A 179 3.69 -30.05 -16.97
N ASP A 180 3.28 -30.75 -18.03
CA ASP A 180 4.02 -31.92 -18.53
C ASP A 180 5.41 -31.55 -19.07
N ALA A 181 5.55 -30.36 -19.67
CA ALA A 181 6.83 -29.90 -20.18
C ALA A 181 7.77 -29.49 -19.04
N LEU A 182 7.28 -28.70 -18.10
CA LEU A 182 8.06 -28.24 -16.95
C LEU A 182 8.42 -29.39 -16.00
N ALA A 183 7.56 -30.40 -15.87
CA ALA A 183 7.90 -31.63 -15.16
C ALA A 183 9.12 -32.34 -15.76
N ARG A 184 9.14 -32.54 -17.10
CA ARG A 184 10.30 -33.10 -17.79
C ARG A 184 11.54 -32.22 -17.66
N THR A 185 11.38 -30.89 -17.68
CA THR A 185 12.48 -29.97 -17.45
C THR A 185 13.05 -30.12 -16.04
N THR A 186 12.19 -30.27 -15.03
CA THR A 186 12.64 -30.47 -13.64
C THR A 186 13.41 -31.78 -13.48
N GLU A 187 12.92 -32.87 -14.08
CA GLU A 187 13.65 -34.15 -14.13
C GLU A 187 15.01 -34.04 -14.84
N LEU A 188 15.12 -33.17 -15.84
CA LEU A 188 16.38 -32.95 -16.57
C LEU A 188 17.37 -32.07 -15.78
N LEU A 189 16.85 -31.09 -15.04
CA LEU A 189 17.64 -30.24 -14.15
C LEU A 189 18.25 -31.04 -12.99
N ASP A 190 17.55 -32.08 -12.54
CA ASP A 190 17.92 -32.92 -11.38
C ASP A 190 18.29 -32.06 -10.16
N PRO A 191 17.40 -31.12 -9.75
CA PRO A 191 17.73 -30.16 -8.70
C PRO A 191 17.85 -30.86 -7.35
N ASP A 192 18.78 -30.37 -6.51
CA ASP A 192 18.93 -30.84 -5.14
C ASP A 192 17.87 -30.15 -4.26
N VAL A 193 16.63 -30.59 -4.37
CA VAL A 193 15.50 -30.12 -3.54
C VAL A 193 15.45 -30.95 -2.25
N PRO A 194 15.25 -30.35 -1.06
CA PRO A 194 15.13 -31.10 0.18
C PRO A 194 13.97 -32.11 0.16
N ASP A 195 14.09 -33.18 0.95
CA ASP A 195 12.99 -34.14 1.15
C ASP A 195 11.72 -33.40 1.61
N ASP A 196 10.54 -33.88 1.20
CA ASP A 196 9.22 -33.29 1.54
C ASP A 196 8.91 -31.92 0.89
N TRP A 197 9.73 -31.46 -0.06
CA TRP A 197 9.46 -30.26 -0.86
C TRP A 197 9.25 -30.58 -2.34
N GLY A 198 8.26 -29.92 -2.95
CA GLY A 198 7.93 -30.07 -4.37
C GLY A 198 7.96 -28.74 -5.11
N VAL A 199 8.45 -28.75 -6.36
CA VAL A 199 8.54 -27.54 -7.20
C VAL A 199 7.19 -27.19 -7.83
N TYR A 200 6.73 -25.96 -7.61
CA TYR A 200 5.64 -25.35 -8.35
C TYR A 200 6.17 -24.34 -9.36
N TRP A 201 5.94 -24.54 -10.66
CA TRP A 201 6.39 -23.59 -11.68
C TRP A 201 5.36 -22.49 -11.97
N HIS A 202 5.79 -21.22 -11.93
CA HIS A 202 4.98 -20.06 -12.30
C HIS A 202 5.02 -19.77 -13.80
N TYR A 203 4.17 -18.85 -14.26
CA TYR A 203 4.10 -18.47 -15.69
C TYR A 203 5.43 -17.97 -16.28
N GLY A 204 6.29 -17.35 -15.46
CA GLY A 204 7.61 -16.88 -15.94
C GLY A 204 8.54 -18.04 -16.36
N ALA A 205 8.31 -19.24 -15.85
CA ALA A 205 9.17 -20.39 -16.13
C ALA A 205 9.14 -20.84 -17.61
N SER A 206 8.06 -20.59 -18.34
CA SER A 206 7.96 -21.01 -19.75
C SER A 206 8.85 -20.19 -20.70
N GLU A 207 9.19 -18.96 -20.31
CA GLU A 207 10.01 -18.04 -21.10
C GLU A 207 11.48 -18.03 -20.65
N ALA A 208 11.76 -18.54 -19.44
CA ALA A 208 13.10 -18.63 -18.89
C ALA A 208 13.91 -19.76 -19.53
N ASP A 209 15.23 -19.55 -19.65
CA ASP A 209 16.13 -20.59 -20.11
C ASP A 209 16.44 -21.63 -19.01
N THR A 210 16.95 -22.79 -19.40
CA THR A 210 17.24 -23.90 -18.48
C THR A 210 18.22 -23.53 -17.37
N SER A 211 19.18 -22.62 -17.62
CA SER A 211 20.12 -22.16 -16.58
C SER A 211 19.38 -21.36 -15.52
N ALA A 212 18.57 -20.39 -15.95
CA ALA A 212 17.77 -19.56 -15.05
C ALA A 212 16.79 -20.38 -14.21
N LEU A 213 16.18 -21.41 -14.80
CA LEU A 213 15.30 -22.34 -14.09
C LEU A 213 16.07 -23.13 -13.01
N GLY A 214 17.26 -23.65 -13.35
CA GLY A 214 18.12 -24.35 -12.39
C GLY A 214 18.56 -23.44 -11.23
N ASP A 215 19.12 -22.27 -11.56
CA ASP A 215 19.58 -21.29 -10.57
C ASP A 215 18.44 -20.82 -9.65
N SER A 216 17.21 -20.69 -10.17
CA SER A 216 16.02 -20.35 -9.38
C SER A 216 15.66 -21.47 -8.40
N VAL A 217 15.64 -22.73 -8.84
CA VAL A 217 15.31 -23.86 -7.95
C VAL A 217 16.39 -24.04 -6.88
N ASP A 218 17.67 -23.91 -7.23
CA ASP A 218 18.77 -24.01 -6.26
C ASP A 218 18.64 -22.93 -5.18
N ALA A 219 18.37 -21.68 -5.57
CA ALA A 219 18.16 -20.59 -4.63
C ALA A 219 16.94 -20.81 -3.71
N LEU A 220 15.85 -21.38 -4.24
CA LEU A 220 14.66 -21.72 -3.44
C LEU A 220 14.94 -22.90 -2.50
N ALA A 221 15.71 -23.88 -2.95
CA ALA A 221 16.08 -25.04 -2.14
C ALA A 221 16.93 -24.63 -0.93
N ASP A 222 17.86 -23.68 -1.10
CA ASP A 222 18.63 -23.13 0.02
C ASP A 222 17.73 -22.44 1.05
N ARG A 223 16.79 -21.59 0.59
CA ARG A 223 15.80 -20.95 1.47
C ARG A 223 14.90 -21.97 2.18
N ALA A 224 14.53 -23.07 1.51
CA ALA A 224 13.72 -24.15 2.08
C ALA A 224 14.49 -24.89 3.19
N ARG A 225 15.78 -25.17 2.99
CA ARG A 225 16.66 -25.76 4.03
C ARG A 225 16.78 -24.85 5.25
N ASP A 226 16.96 -23.55 5.03
CA ASP A 226 17.04 -22.57 6.12
C ASP A 226 15.73 -22.52 6.92
N LEU A 227 14.59 -22.57 6.22
CA LEU A 227 13.28 -22.63 6.86
C LEU A 227 13.09 -23.94 7.64
N ASP A 228 13.45 -25.09 7.07
CA ASP A 228 13.38 -26.37 7.78
C ASP A 228 14.26 -26.41 9.03
N ALA A 229 15.46 -25.83 8.97
CA ALA A 229 16.34 -25.69 10.12
C ALA A 229 15.68 -24.85 11.22
N ALA A 230 15.13 -23.68 10.86
CA ALA A 230 14.44 -22.82 11.83
C ALA A 230 13.21 -23.49 12.46
N LEU A 231 12.45 -24.23 11.66
CA LEU A 231 11.28 -24.98 12.14
C LEU A 231 11.66 -26.15 13.05
N ALA A 232 12.80 -26.81 12.80
CA ALA A 232 13.31 -27.89 13.64
C ALA A 232 13.91 -27.41 14.96
N ASP A 233 14.50 -26.21 14.98
CA ASP A 233 15.10 -25.60 16.17
C ASP A 233 14.07 -24.94 17.11
N ALA A 234 12.87 -24.66 16.62
CA ALA A 234 11.83 -23.97 17.38
C ALA A 234 11.08 -24.92 18.34
N ASP A 235 11.33 -24.72 19.64
CA ASP A 235 10.68 -25.43 20.75
C ASP A 235 9.60 -24.57 21.43
N GLY A 236 8.38 -25.11 21.58
CA GLY A 236 7.29 -24.50 22.35
C GLY A 236 6.01 -24.27 21.56
N ASP A 237 4.92 -24.00 22.29
CA ASP A 237 3.59 -23.65 21.75
C ASP A 237 3.18 -22.22 22.14
N ASP A 238 4.10 -21.45 22.72
CA ASP A 238 3.85 -20.08 23.15
C ASP A 238 3.83 -19.14 21.93
N PRO A 239 2.88 -18.19 21.85
CA PRO A 239 2.80 -17.26 20.73
C PRO A 239 4.08 -16.47 20.51
N GLY A 240 4.62 -16.50 19.29
CA GLY A 240 5.85 -15.78 18.95
C GLY A 240 6.40 -16.06 17.56
N LEU A 241 7.38 -15.24 17.16
CA LEU A 241 8.07 -15.38 15.89
C LEU A 241 9.03 -16.59 15.93
N VAL A 242 8.87 -17.50 14.98
CA VAL A 242 9.73 -18.67 14.77
C VAL A 242 10.81 -18.38 13.73
N ALA A 243 10.43 -17.81 12.59
CA ALA A 243 11.35 -17.49 11.50
C ALA A 243 10.86 -16.27 10.70
N ALA A 244 11.76 -15.40 10.28
CA ALA A 244 11.47 -14.31 9.36
C ALA A 244 12.49 -14.33 8.21
N PRO A 245 12.23 -15.08 7.11
CA PRO A 245 13.18 -15.22 6.01
C PRO A 245 13.37 -13.91 5.22
N ALA A 246 12.43 -12.97 5.34
CA ALA A 246 12.48 -11.65 4.73
C ALA A 246 11.73 -10.64 5.61
N ASP A 247 12.07 -9.37 5.44
CA ASP A 247 11.29 -8.25 5.94
C ASP A 247 10.22 -7.86 4.92
N THR A 248 9.15 -7.22 5.40
CA THR A 248 8.14 -6.60 4.55
C THR A 248 8.04 -5.11 4.82
N LEU A 249 8.04 -4.33 3.74
CA LEU A 249 7.83 -2.88 3.78
C LEU A 249 6.55 -2.52 3.06
N TRP A 250 5.90 -1.46 3.51
CA TRP A 250 4.78 -0.83 2.84
C TRP A 250 5.14 0.62 2.54
N ALA A 251 5.05 1.01 1.27
CA ALA A 251 5.25 2.39 0.85
C ALA A 251 3.93 2.97 0.31
N TRP A 252 3.38 3.97 0.98
CA TRP A 252 2.25 4.77 0.50
C TRP A 252 2.76 5.92 -0.35
N PHE A 253 2.15 6.13 -1.52
CA PHE A 253 2.50 7.23 -2.40
C PHE A 253 1.44 8.33 -2.35
N GLY A 254 1.81 9.51 -1.88
CA GLY A 254 0.99 10.71 -2.02
C GLY A 254 0.98 11.26 -3.45
N ARG A 255 0.29 12.38 -3.64
CA ARG A 255 0.07 12.98 -4.96
C ARG A 255 1.36 13.50 -5.59
N GLU A 256 2.26 14.10 -4.80
CA GLU A 256 3.53 14.62 -5.31
C GLU A 256 4.43 13.46 -5.72
N THR A 257 4.54 12.43 -4.88
CA THR A 257 5.25 11.19 -5.21
C THR A 257 4.72 10.54 -6.49
N ARG A 258 3.40 10.48 -6.71
CA ARG A 258 2.83 9.98 -7.97
C ARG A 258 3.21 10.83 -9.18
N SER A 259 3.38 12.14 -8.97
CA SER A 259 3.85 13.06 -10.02
C SER A 259 5.33 12.82 -10.33
N GLU A 260 6.18 12.60 -9.32
CA GLU A 260 7.58 12.21 -9.51
C GLU A 260 7.71 10.85 -10.22
N LEU A 261 6.85 9.89 -9.88
CA LEU A 261 6.76 8.60 -10.58
C LEU A 261 6.31 8.77 -12.04
N ASP A 262 5.39 9.69 -12.34
CA ASP A 262 5.02 10.04 -13.71
C ASP A 262 6.22 10.61 -14.49
N ASP A 263 7.04 11.44 -13.83
CA ASP A 263 8.22 12.07 -14.41
C ASP A 263 9.32 11.04 -14.71
N LEU A 264 9.63 10.15 -13.75
CA LEU A 264 10.52 9.00 -13.96
C LEU A 264 10.04 8.11 -15.11
N ARG A 265 8.73 7.85 -15.19
CA ARG A 265 8.16 7.06 -16.29
C ARG A 265 8.33 7.79 -17.64
N ARG A 266 8.20 9.12 -17.65
CA ARG A 266 8.30 9.95 -18.86
C ARG A 266 9.69 9.91 -19.50
N GLU A 267 10.74 9.64 -18.72
CA GLU A 267 12.08 9.39 -19.27
C GLU A 267 12.16 8.13 -20.14
N VAL A 268 11.24 7.18 -19.92
CA VAL A 268 11.25 5.86 -20.56
C VAL A 268 10.22 5.77 -21.69
N THR A 269 9.01 6.29 -21.47
CA THR A 269 7.89 6.18 -22.41
C THR A 269 7.00 7.41 -22.31
N ALA A 270 6.22 7.69 -23.36
CA ALA A 270 5.21 8.73 -23.30
C ALA A 270 4.26 8.49 -22.12
N THR A 271 4.09 9.51 -21.27
CA THR A 271 3.31 9.47 -20.02
C THR A 271 2.39 10.67 -19.96
N MET A 272 1.08 10.44 -19.86
CA MET A 272 0.12 11.52 -19.66
C MET A 272 0.25 12.15 -18.25
N PRO A 273 -0.01 13.46 -18.08
CA PRO A 273 -0.03 14.08 -16.75
C PRO A 273 -1.06 13.41 -15.81
N GLY A 274 -0.62 13.04 -14.61
CA GLY A 274 -1.44 12.35 -13.62
C GLY A 274 -1.69 10.88 -13.95
N HIS A 275 -0.79 10.22 -14.69
CA HIS A 275 -0.89 8.81 -15.06
C HIS A 275 -1.14 7.95 -13.82
N HIS A 276 -0.22 7.95 -12.85
CA HIS A 276 -0.39 7.12 -11.65
C HIS A 276 -1.59 7.57 -10.80
N ARG A 277 -1.84 8.88 -10.72
CA ARG A 277 -2.98 9.46 -10.01
C ARG A 277 -4.33 8.92 -10.51
N VAL A 278 -4.51 8.82 -11.83
CA VAL A 278 -5.75 8.28 -12.43
C VAL A 278 -5.81 6.76 -12.26
N LYS A 279 -4.70 6.06 -12.54
CA LYS A 279 -4.63 4.59 -12.42
C LYS A 279 -4.90 4.08 -11.00
N ALA A 280 -4.50 4.84 -9.98
CA ALA A 280 -4.75 4.51 -8.59
C ALA A 280 -6.24 4.56 -8.21
N GLY A 281 -7.09 5.22 -9.00
CA GLY A 281 -8.49 5.42 -8.65
C GLY A 281 -9.41 4.23 -8.87
N SER A 282 -9.20 3.46 -9.94
CA SER A 282 -9.94 2.23 -10.20
C SER A 282 -9.29 1.42 -11.33
N ALA A 283 -9.67 0.14 -11.46
CA ALA A 283 -9.27 -0.68 -12.60
C ALA A 283 -9.72 -0.06 -13.95
N SER A 284 -10.94 0.47 -14.02
CA SER A 284 -11.47 1.09 -15.25
C SER A 284 -10.74 2.39 -15.61
N ALA A 285 -10.34 3.18 -14.61
CA ALA A 285 -9.51 4.35 -14.82
C ALA A 285 -8.11 3.95 -15.31
N SER A 286 -7.56 2.84 -14.79
CA SER A 286 -6.30 2.29 -15.27
C SER A 286 -6.34 1.89 -16.75
N ASP A 287 -7.37 1.15 -17.15
CA ASP A 287 -7.57 0.72 -18.55
C ASP A 287 -7.72 1.94 -19.48
N ALA A 288 -8.41 2.99 -19.02
CA ALA A 288 -8.60 4.21 -19.80
C ALA A 288 -7.31 5.00 -20.01
N VAL A 289 -6.41 5.04 -19.02
CA VAL A 289 -5.07 5.63 -19.18
C VAL A 289 -4.28 4.85 -20.22
N ASP A 290 -4.26 3.51 -20.13
CA ASP A 290 -3.55 2.68 -21.11
C ASP A 290 -4.10 2.88 -22.54
N PHE A 291 -5.42 3.00 -22.68
CA PHE A 291 -6.06 3.33 -23.94
C PHE A 291 -5.67 4.73 -24.45
N ALA A 292 -5.75 5.77 -23.62
CA ALA A 292 -5.42 7.15 -23.99
C ALA A 292 -3.96 7.29 -24.43
N GLU A 293 -3.02 6.69 -23.70
CA GLU A 293 -1.60 6.68 -24.06
C GLU A 293 -1.34 5.90 -25.35
N SER A 294 -2.02 4.77 -25.57
CA SER A 294 -1.88 4.00 -26.81
C SER A 294 -2.31 4.79 -28.07
N LEU A 295 -3.22 5.76 -27.91
CA LEU A 295 -3.65 6.67 -28.97
C LEU A 295 -2.79 7.94 -29.07
N GLY A 296 -1.85 8.16 -28.13
CA GLY A 296 -1.12 9.41 -28.00
C GLY A 296 -1.98 10.60 -27.57
N ALA A 297 -3.13 10.33 -26.91
CA ALA A 297 -4.05 11.35 -26.43
C ALA A 297 -3.63 11.88 -25.04
N THR A 298 -2.49 12.58 -25.00
CA THR A 298 -1.95 13.16 -23.76
C THR A 298 -2.33 14.63 -23.64
N PRO A 299 -3.16 15.04 -22.65
CA PRO A 299 -3.39 16.45 -22.38
C PRO A 299 -2.11 17.13 -21.87
N ASP A 300 -2.06 18.47 -21.93
CA ASP A 300 -0.91 19.25 -21.45
C ASP A 300 -0.79 19.24 -19.92
N GLU A 301 -1.93 19.18 -19.22
CA GLU A 301 -2.03 19.18 -17.76
C GLU A 301 -3.02 18.12 -17.27
N PHE A 302 -3.03 17.84 -15.97
CA PHE A 302 -3.97 16.91 -15.37
C PHE A 302 -5.42 17.38 -15.56
N ALA A 303 -6.19 16.63 -16.35
CA ALA A 303 -7.55 16.99 -16.74
C ALA A 303 -8.60 16.56 -15.68
N PHE A 304 -8.61 17.23 -14.51
CA PHE A 304 -9.52 16.91 -13.39
C PHE A 304 -10.99 16.73 -13.83
N GLY A 305 -11.50 17.61 -14.70
CA GLY A 305 -12.87 17.52 -15.23
C GLY A 305 -13.14 16.21 -15.95
N ALA A 306 -12.29 15.84 -16.92
CA ALA A 306 -12.45 14.62 -17.69
C ALA A 306 -12.35 13.36 -16.81
N VAL A 307 -11.41 13.35 -15.86
CA VAL A 307 -11.23 12.24 -14.91
C VAL A 307 -12.45 12.10 -14.01
N THR A 308 -12.92 13.20 -13.43
CA THR A 308 -14.05 13.16 -12.50
C THR A 308 -15.40 12.98 -13.18
N ASP A 309 -15.57 13.43 -14.43
CA ASP A 309 -16.77 13.17 -15.23
C ASP A 309 -16.94 11.67 -15.52
N GLN A 310 -15.84 10.96 -15.76
CA GLN A 310 -15.87 9.57 -16.16
C GLN A 310 -15.76 8.58 -14.98
N PHE A 311 -14.95 8.91 -13.98
CA PHE A 311 -14.61 8.00 -12.89
C PHE A 311 -14.85 8.60 -11.51
N GLY A 312 -14.83 9.92 -11.37
CA GLY A 312 -14.98 10.57 -10.07
C GLY A 312 -16.42 10.65 -9.60
N PRO A 313 -16.63 11.16 -8.38
CA PRO A 313 -17.95 11.26 -7.80
C PRO A 313 -18.80 12.34 -8.50
N ALA A 314 -20.10 12.09 -8.61
CA ALA A 314 -21.11 13.02 -9.07
C ALA A 314 -21.90 13.65 -7.90
N ALA A 315 -22.63 14.72 -8.18
CA ALA A 315 -23.53 15.31 -7.19
C ALA A 315 -24.65 14.31 -6.83
N GLY A 316 -24.90 14.15 -5.53
CA GLY A 316 -25.80 13.14 -4.96
C GLY A 316 -25.13 11.81 -4.61
N ASP A 317 -23.89 11.58 -5.05
CA ASP A 317 -23.12 10.40 -4.63
C ASP A 317 -22.63 10.54 -3.20
N THR A 318 -22.25 9.41 -2.59
CA THR A 318 -21.70 9.38 -1.24
C THR A 318 -20.25 8.93 -1.25
N VAL A 319 -19.35 9.77 -0.76
CA VAL A 319 -17.91 9.49 -0.67
C VAL A 319 -17.45 9.30 0.77
N ALA A 320 -16.49 8.40 0.99
CA ALA A 320 -15.81 8.27 2.27
C ALA A 320 -14.71 9.32 2.42
N LEU A 321 -14.49 9.79 3.65
CA LEU A 321 -13.34 10.65 3.97
C LEU A 321 -12.26 9.80 4.64
N HIS A 322 -11.22 9.52 3.89
CA HIS A 322 -10.09 8.67 4.27
C HIS A 322 -8.99 9.57 4.84
N HIS A 323 -8.90 9.56 6.16
CA HIS A 323 -7.99 10.36 6.97
C HIS A 323 -6.81 9.50 7.39
N GLY A 324 -5.78 9.46 6.55
CA GLY A 324 -4.53 8.77 6.85
C GLY A 324 -3.78 9.48 7.98
N LYS A 325 -3.01 8.71 8.75
CA LYS A 325 -2.10 9.22 9.79
C LYS A 325 -0.65 8.90 9.41
N PRO A 326 0.33 9.70 9.88
CA PRO A 326 1.74 9.45 9.58
C PRO A 326 2.26 8.09 10.04
N ASP A 327 1.66 7.53 11.09
CA ASP A 327 1.95 6.18 11.59
C ASP A 327 1.32 5.04 10.75
N GLY A 328 0.73 5.37 9.60
CA GLY A 328 0.18 4.41 8.64
C GLY A 328 -1.27 4.06 8.86
N ARG A 329 -1.87 4.39 10.01
CA ARG A 329 -3.29 4.09 10.26
C ARG A 329 -4.19 4.90 9.34
N LEU A 330 -5.28 4.27 8.89
CA LEU A 330 -6.34 4.93 8.15
C LEU A 330 -7.64 5.02 8.95
N VAL A 331 -8.03 6.24 9.29
CA VAL A 331 -9.31 6.53 9.93
C VAL A 331 -10.33 6.93 8.87
N THR A 332 -11.52 6.32 8.87
CA THR A 332 -12.63 6.81 8.04
C THR A 332 -13.47 7.76 8.89
N LEU A 333 -13.43 9.06 8.62
CA LEU A 333 -14.20 10.06 9.39
C LEU A 333 -15.72 9.96 9.15
N GLY A 334 -16.13 9.08 8.23
CA GLY A 334 -17.51 8.86 7.83
C GLY A 334 -17.68 9.00 6.33
N ARG A 335 -18.94 8.98 5.91
CA ARG A 335 -19.37 9.15 4.53
C ARG A 335 -20.21 10.42 4.42
N GLY A 336 -20.02 11.17 3.34
CA GLY A 336 -20.76 12.40 3.07
C GLY A 336 -21.30 12.47 1.65
N GLU A 337 -22.39 13.20 1.49
CA GLU A 337 -23.02 13.44 0.19
C GLU A 337 -22.25 14.51 -0.57
N VAL A 338 -21.98 14.26 -1.85
CA VAL A 338 -21.37 15.22 -2.75
C VAL A 338 -22.43 16.21 -3.21
N THR A 339 -22.31 17.47 -2.77
CA THR A 339 -23.31 18.52 -3.04
C THR A 339 -22.98 19.35 -4.27
N ASP A 340 -21.69 19.46 -4.62
CA ASP A 340 -21.21 20.24 -5.76
C ASP A 340 -19.89 19.69 -6.28
N ARG A 341 -19.74 19.67 -7.62
CA ARG A 341 -18.47 19.40 -8.31
C ARG A 341 -18.14 20.57 -9.23
N ASN A 342 -17.13 21.35 -8.85
CA ASN A 342 -16.65 22.49 -9.60
C ASN A 342 -15.39 22.10 -10.38
N VAL A 343 -15.57 21.77 -11.66
CA VAL A 343 -14.50 21.35 -12.56
C VAL A 343 -13.42 22.43 -12.76
N GLU A 344 -13.82 23.69 -12.95
CA GLU A 344 -12.89 24.81 -13.18
C GLU A 344 -11.92 25.02 -12.01
N LYS A 345 -12.39 24.75 -10.78
CA LYS A 345 -11.59 24.89 -9.55
C LYS A 345 -10.98 23.58 -9.08
N GLY A 346 -11.18 22.47 -9.79
CA GLY A 346 -10.71 21.17 -9.33
C GLY A 346 -11.31 20.71 -8.00
N ARG A 347 -12.57 21.07 -7.71
CA ARG A 347 -13.12 21.03 -6.34
C ARG A 347 -14.39 20.20 -6.20
N VAL A 348 -14.48 19.43 -5.13
CA VAL A 348 -15.68 18.70 -4.69
C VAL A 348 -16.12 19.21 -3.32
N SER A 349 -17.41 19.49 -3.16
CA SER A 349 -18.02 19.83 -1.87
C SER A 349 -18.78 18.64 -1.32
N VAL A 350 -18.47 18.25 -0.09
CA VAL A 350 -19.06 17.10 0.60
C VAL A 350 -19.75 17.58 1.87
N GLU A 351 -20.99 17.16 2.09
CA GLU A 351 -21.75 17.46 3.29
C GLU A 351 -21.98 16.20 4.12
N ARG A 352 -21.82 16.32 5.44
CA ARG A 352 -22.11 15.25 6.40
C ARG A 352 -23.05 15.79 7.47
N GLU A 353 -24.03 14.98 7.85
CA GLU A 353 -24.81 15.21 9.07
C GLU A 353 -24.00 14.68 10.27
N MET A 354 -23.94 15.48 11.32
CA MET A 354 -23.19 15.19 12.52
C MET A 354 -24.11 14.59 13.58
N THR A 355 -23.60 13.57 14.28
CA THR A 355 -24.26 13.02 15.46
C THR A 355 -23.94 13.87 16.69
N GLY A 356 -24.92 14.03 17.57
CA GLY A 356 -24.73 14.79 18.80
C GLY A 356 -23.80 14.10 19.81
N GLY A 357 -23.27 14.88 20.74
CA GLY A 357 -22.43 14.41 21.85
C GLY A 357 -20.96 14.78 21.66
N GLY A 358 -20.37 15.38 22.68
CA GLY A 358 -19.02 15.96 22.64
C GLY A 358 -18.99 17.39 22.11
N THR A 359 -17.78 17.89 21.90
CA THR A 359 -17.49 19.23 21.37
C THR A 359 -16.75 19.11 20.05
N TYR A 360 -16.84 20.15 19.22
CA TYR A 360 -15.80 20.38 18.22
C TYR A 360 -14.58 20.90 18.98
N ASP A 361 -13.69 20.00 19.41
CA ASP A 361 -12.68 20.25 20.46
C ASP A 361 -11.86 21.52 20.22
N ALA A 362 -11.43 21.74 18.97
CA ALA A 362 -10.66 22.91 18.57
C ALA A 362 -11.47 24.23 18.57
N LEU A 363 -12.80 24.17 18.43
CA LEU A 363 -13.71 25.32 18.44
C LEU A 363 -14.34 25.58 19.81
N GLY A 364 -14.31 24.61 20.73
CA GLY A 364 -14.99 24.70 22.03
C GLY A 364 -16.51 24.85 21.93
N VAL A 365 -17.12 24.42 20.81
CA VAL A 365 -18.57 24.50 20.56
C VAL A 365 -19.20 23.12 20.67
N ASP A 366 -20.38 23.04 21.30
CA ASP A 366 -21.14 21.80 21.44
C ASP A 366 -21.56 21.24 20.08
N ARG A 367 -21.26 19.94 19.89
CA ARG A 367 -21.71 19.18 18.74
C ARG A 367 -23.12 18.65 19.00
N GLU A 368 -24.07 19.10 18.20
CA GLU A 368 -25.48 18.77 18.34
C GLU A 368 -25.94 17.86 17.20
N ALA A 369 -26.93 17.02 17.48
CA ALA A 369 -27.53 16.17 16.45
C ALA A 369 -28.26 17.05 15.42
N GLY A 370 -27.98 16.82 14.14
CA GLY A 370 -28.52 17.64 13.05
C GLY A 370 -27.62 18.82 12.65
N ASP A 371 -26.48 19.00 13.33
CA ASP A 371 -25.42 19.86 12.79
C ASP A 371 -24.94 19.31 11.44
N THR A 372 -24.51 20.20 10.54
CA THR A 372 -23.91 19.81 9.26
C THR A 372 -22.46 20.26 9.15
N ALA A 373 -21.63 19.41 8.54
CA ALA A 373 -20.24 19.69 8.21
C ALA A 373 -20.07 19.72 6.69
N THR A 374 -19.97 20.92 6.12
CA THR A 374 -19.68 21.10 4.69
C THR A 374 -18.18 21.24 4.50
N THR A 375 -17.56 20.26 3.85
CA THR A 375 -16.12 20.25 3.56
C THR A 375 -15.87 20.45 2.07
N ARG A 376 -14.85 21.24 1.71
CA ARG A 376 -14.51 21.54 0.32
C ARG A 376 -13.13 21.03 -0.02
N PHE A 377 -13.06 19.96 -0.80
CA PHE A 377 -11.81 19.35 -1.21
C PHE A 377 -11.40 19.88 -2.58
N THR A 378 -10.21 20.46 -2.65
CA THR A 378 -9.60 20.91 -3.91
C THR A 378 -8.47 19.97 -4.25
N GLU A 379 -8.53 19.33 -5.41
CA GLU A 379 -7.52 18.36 -5.87
C GLU A 379 -6.12 18.97 -5.84
N GLY A 380 -5.18 18.26 -5.19
CA GLY A 380 -3.80 18.66 -5.02
C GLY A 380 -3.54 19.78 -4.02
N ASN A 381 -4.57 20.24 -3.29
CA ASN A 381 -4.38 21.25 -2.27
C ASN A 381 -3.88 20.62 -0.96
N TRP A 382 -2.95 21.30 -0.28
CA TRP A 382 -2.35 20.88 0.99
C TRP A 382 -3.22 21.16 2.23
N TRP A 383 -4.46 21.56 2.01
CA TRP A 383 -5.40 21.84 3.08
C TRP A 383 -6.84 21.77 2.57
N TYR A 384 -7.80 21.60 3.49
CA TYR A 384 -9.21 21.73 3.15
C TYR A 384 -10.01 22.39 4.29
N PRO A 385 -10.99 23.25 3.98
CA PRO A 385 -11.88 23.82 4.97
C PRO A 385 -13.12 22.96 5.21
N THR A 386 -13.50 22.81 6.47
CA THR A 386 -14.80 22.33 6.94
C THR A 386 -15.53 23.46 7.65
N VAL A 387 -16.75 23.75 7.20
CA VAL A 387 -17.66 24.70 7.83
C VAL A 387 -18.73 23.92 8.58
N TYR A 388 -18.81 24.14 9.89
CA TYR A 388 -19.85 23.55 10.74
C TYR A 388 -21.03 24.50 10.87
N ARG A 389 -22.24 23.97 10.74
CA ARG A 389 -23.50 24.70 10.90
C ARG A 389 -24.44 23.97 11.84
N SER A 390 -25.25 24.72 12.58
CA SER A 390 -26.37 24.15 13.35
C SER A 390 -27.47 23.61 12.44
N ALA A 391 -28.40 22.85 13.03
CA ALA A 391 -29.64 22.42 12.34
C ALA A 391 -30.46 23.61 11.80
N ASP A 392 -30.36 24.79 12.43
CA ASP A 392 -31.02 26.03 11.99
C ASP A 392 -30.22 26.78 10.89
N GLY A 393 -29.01 26.31 10.55
CA GLY A 393 -28.14 26.85 9.49
C GLY A 393 -27.10 27.87 9.97
N ASP A 394 -27.06 28.19 11.26
CA ASP A 394 -26.13 29.14 11.86
C ASP A 394 -24.70 28.58 11.85
N ARG A 395 -23.73 29.41 11.43
CA ARG A 395 -22.32 28.99 11.38
C ARG A 395 -21.76 28.86 12.79
N LYS A 396 -21.33 27.65 13.15
CA LYS A 396 -20.66 27.34 14.43
C LYS A 396 -19.16 27.62 14.40
N GLY A 397 -18.51 27.42 13.26
CA GLY A 397 -17.08 27.70 13.10
C GLY A 397 -16.53 27.26 11.76
N THR A 398 -15.23 27.48 11.54
CA THR A 398 -14.53 26.93 10.37
C THR A 398 -13.18 26.41 10.76
N TYR A 399 -12.94 25.19 10.34
CA TYR A 399 -11.74 24.41 10.59
C TYR A 399 -11.04 24.20 9.25
N LEU A 400 -9.74 24.45 9.19
CA LEU A 400 -8.94 24.28 7.98
C LEU A 400 -7.82 23.30 8.31
N ASN A 401 -7.94 22.07 7.83
CA ASN A 401 -6.97 21.02 8.10
C ASN A 401 -5.79 21.12 7.14
N VAL A 402 -4.56 21.01 7.65
CA VAL A 402 -3.34 20.91 6.83
C VAL A 402 -2.95 19.45 6.70
N CYS A 403 -2.81 19.00 5.45
CA CYS A 403 -2.59 17.61 5.10
C CYS A 403 -1.68 17.49 3.88
N THR A 404 -1.28 16.28 3.52
CA THR A 404 -0.69 16.02 2.19
C THR A 404 -1.70 16.36 1.09
N PRO A 405 -1.26 16.58 -0.17
CA PRO A 405 -2.15 17.06 -1.21
C PRO A 405 -3.38 16.16 -1.39
N VAL A 406 -4.57 16.75 -1.29
CA VAL A 406 -5.84 16.02 -1.34
C VAL A 406 -6.07 15.37 -2.70
N GLU A 407 -6.53 14.12 -2.70
CA GLU A 407 -6.89 13.39 -3.91
C GLU A 407 -8.35 12.93 -3.86
N VAL A 408 -9.14 13.34 -4.86
CA VAL A 408 -10.53 12.95 -5.05
C VAL A 408 -10.63 11.69 -5.91
N PHE A 409 -10.95 10.56 -5.29
CA PHE A 409 -11.19 9.28 -5.94
C PHE A 409 -12.68 9.00 -6.13
N PRO A 410 -13.07 7.97 -6.92
CA PRO A 410 -14.47 7.66 -7.19
C PRO A 410 -15.34 7.56 -5.93
N ASP A 411 -14.88 6.80 -4.94
CA ASP A 411 -15.67 6.45 -3.74
C ASP A 411 -15.14 7.12 -2.46
N ALA A 412 -14.04 7.87 -2.54
CA ALA A 412 -13.38 8.45 -1.37
C ALA A 412 -12.58 9.71 -1.71
N VAL A 413 -12.41 10.58 -0.73
CA VAL A 413 -11.35 11.60 -0.74
C VAL A 413 -10.25 11.15 0.21
N ARG A 414 -9.00 11.14 -0.27
CA ARG A 414 -7.82 10.62 0.46
C ARG A 414 -6.77 11.72 0.67
N TYR A 415 -6.12 11.67 1.83
CA TYR A 415 -4.97 12.48 2.24
C TYR A 415 -4.34 11.85 3.50
N VAL A 416 -3.12 12.25 3.82
CA VAL A 416 -2.50 12.00 5.13
C VAL A 416 -2.53 13.30 5.90
N ASP A 417 -3.18 13.27 7.06
CA ASP A 417 -3.28 14.38 7.99
C ASP A 417 -1.94 14.64 8.66
N LEU A 418 -1.55 15.92 8.75
CA LEU A 418 -0.27 16.34 9.30
C LEU A 418 -0.45 17.01 10.67
N HIS A 419 -1.58 16.74 11.33
CA HIS A 419 -1.98 17.19 12.67
C HIS A 419 -2.20 18.71 12.83
N VAL A 420 -1.54 19.53 12.02
CA VAL A 420 -1.65 20.99 12.10
C VAL A 420 -2.97 21.49 11.49
N ASP A 421 -3.67 22.33 12.25
CA ASP A 421 -4.91 22.93 11.78
C ASP A 421 -4.91 24.45 11.96
N VAL A 422 -5.64 25.14 11.07
CA VAL A 422 -5.96 26.57 11.22
C VAL A 422 -7.44 26.71 11.57
N ILE A 423 -7.71 27.34 12.70
CA ILE A 423 -9.07 27.51 13.21
C ILE A 423 -9.49 28.95 13.03
N LYS A 424 -10.69 29.18 12.51
CA LYS A 424 -11.35 30.49 12.51
C LYS A 424 -12.62 30.45 13.36
N HIS A 425 -12.52 31.06 14.54
CA HIS A 425 -13.60 31.20 15.50
C HIS A 425 -14.71 32.10 14.98
N ALA A 426 -15.90 31.99 15.59
CA ALA A 426 -17.07 32.79 15.22
C ALA A 426 -16.87 34.30 15.49
N ASP A 427 -16.01 34.66 16.44
CA ASP A 427 -15.64 36.05 16.77
C ASP A 427 -14.59 36.64 15.81
N GLY A 428 -14.06 35.83 14.88
CA GLY A 428 -13.07 36.23 13.89
C GLY A 428 -11.62 35.94 14.29
N THR A 429 -11.36 35.45 15.50
CA THR A 429 -10.01 35.04 15.93
C THR A 429 -9.51 33.86 15.08
N VAL A 430 -8.24 33.90 14.68
CA VAL A 430 -7.59 32.84 13.90
C VAL A 430 -6.33 32.37 14.60
N GLU A 431 -6.17 31.06 14.74
CA GLU A 431 -4.98 30.45 15.35
C GLU A 431 -4.58 29.16 14.62
N ILE A 432 -3.30 28.80 14.76
CA ILE A 432 -2.77 27.50 14.36
C ILE A 432 -2.72 26.66 15.64
N VAL A 433 -3.15 25.40 15.54
CA VAL A 433 -3.13 24.44 16.65
C VAL A 433 -2.35 23.19 16.29
N ASP A 434 -2.00 22.42 17.32
CA ASP A 434 -1.43 21.06 17.23
C ASP A 434 -0.07 20.97 16.51
N GLU A 435 0.69 22.06 16.51
CA GLU A 435 2.09 22.09 16.06
C GLU A 435 2.99 21.11 16.84
N ASP A 436 2.68 20.89 18.13
CA ASP A 436 3.43 19.97 18.98
C ASP A 436 3.22 18.51 18.54
N GLU A 437 2.01 18.14 18.09
CA GLU A 437 1.75 16.78 17.57
C GLU A 437 2.55 16.50 16.30
N LEU A 438 2.71 17.50 15.41
CA LEU A 438 3.56 17.38 14.23
C LEU A 438 5.04 17.23 14.60
N ARG A 439 5.50 17.96 15.64
CA ARG A 439 6.88 17.82 16.15
C ARG A 439 7.13 16.42 16.71
N ASP A 440 6.19 15.89 17.49
CA ASP A 440 6.27 14.52 18.00
C ASP A 440 6.37 13.51 16.84
N CYS A 441 5.61 13.70 15.76
CA CYS A 441 5.71 12.84 14.56
C CYS A 441 7.10 12.88 13.89
N VAL A 442 7.77 14.04 13.91
CA VAL A 442 9.15 14.19 13.40
C VAL A 442 10.14 13.50 14.32
N ASP A 443 10.01 13.70 15.64
CA ASP A 443 10.86 13.07 16.65
C ASP A 443 10.76 11.53 16.61
N ASP A 444 9.56 11.01 16.34
CA ASP A 444 9.28 9.58 16.15
C ASP A 444 9.67 9.05 14.74
N GLY A 445 10.09 9.93 13.83
CA GLY A 445 10.51 9.56 12.46
C GLY A 445 9.38 9.18 11.51
N THR A 446 8.12 9.43 11.88
CA THR A 446 6.94 9.16 11.03
C THR A 446 6.65 10.26 10.01
N VAL A 447 7.24 11.45 10.20
CA VAL A 447 7.20 12.59 9.28
C VAL A 447 8.61 13.12 9.07
N SER A 448 9.01 13.38 7.83
CA SER A 448 10.31 14.01 7.54
C SER A 448 10.31 15.49 7.92
N GLU A 449 11.49 16.03 8.25
CA GLU A 449 11.66 17.46 8.52
C GLU A 449 11.14 18.32 7.36
N GLU A 450 11.43 17.92 6.11
CA GLU A 450 10.95 18.61 4.90
C GLU A 450 9.42 18.67 4.81
N LEU A 451 8.74 17.56 5.11
CA LEU A 451 7.28 17.50 5.08
C LEU A 451 6.65 18.35 6.18
N ALA A 452 7.25 18.34 7.39
CA ALA A 452 6.80 19.16 8.50
C ALA A 452 6.98 20.67 8.22
N GLU A 453 8.13 21.08 7.67
CA GLU A 453 8.38 22.46 7.25
C GLU A 453 7.36 22.93 6.20
N GLN A 454 7.04 22.07 5.23
CA GLN A 454 6.00 22.36 4.25
C GLN A 454 4.62 22.54 4.91
N ALA A 455 4.24 21.66 5.84
CA ALA A 455 2.96 21.74 6.54
C ALA A 455 2.83 23.06 7.32
N LEU A 456 3.86 23.44 8.09
CA LEU A 456 3.88 24.70 8.84
C LEU A 456 3.82 25.91 7.90
N SER A 457 4.55 25.88 6.77
CA SER A 457 4.48 26.93 5.75
C SER A 457 3.08 27.06 5.13
N VAL A 458 2.38 25.95 4.90
CA VAL A 458 0.97 25.96 4.47
C VAL A 458 0.08 26.57 5.55
N ALA A 459 0.21 26.14 6.81
CA ALA A 459 -0.58 26.65 7.93
C ALA A 459 -0.47 28.18 8.07
N GLU A 460 0.75 28.71 8.02
CA GLU A 460 1.00 30.16 8.11
C GLU A 460 0.37 30.95 6.95
N ARG A 461 0.49 30.43 5.72
CA ARG A 461 -0.13 31.05 4.54
C ARG A 461 -1.65 31.03 4.64
N VAL A 462 -2.22 29.91 5.08
CA VAL A 462 -3.67 29.75 5.26
C VAL A 462 -4.18 30.70 6.32
N LYS A 463 -3.54 30.75 7.50
CA LYS A 463 -3.84 31.71 8.57
C LYS A 463 -3.85 33.14 8.05
N SER A 464 -2.78 33.55 7.38
CA SER A 464 -2.66 34.89 6.79
C SER A 464 -3.78 35.20 5.79
N ALA A 465 -4.21 34.22 5.00
CA ALA A 465 -5.27 34.39 4.01
C ALA A 465 -6.67 34.49 4.62
N VAL A 466 -6.91 33.93 5.81
CA VAL A 466 -8.22 33.97 6.49
C VAL A 466 -8.35 35.07 7.53
N GLU A 467 -7.24 35.64 8.01
CA GLU A 467 -7.21 36.84 8.87
C GLU A 467 -7.53 38.13 8.10
N ASN A 468 -7.12 38.20 6.83
CA ASN A 468 -7.41 39.30 5.90
C ASN A 468 -8.77 39.14 5.23
#